data_AF-A0A3B9L840-F1
#
_entry.id   AF-A0A3B9L840-F1
#
_cell.length_a   1.000
_cell.length_b   1.000
_cell.length_c   1.000
_cell.angle_alpha   90.00
_cell.angle_beta   90.00
_cell.angle_gamma   90.00
#
_symmetry.space_group_name_H-M   'P 1'
#
loop_
_entity.id
_entity.type
_entity.pdbx_description
1 polymer ?
#
loop_
_entity_poly.entity_id
_entity_poly.type
_entity_poly.pdbx_seq_one_letter_code
_entity_poly.pdbx_strand_id
1 'polypeptide(L)'
;VHRFNKGQQDAFLPFVESGLITFIGATTENPSFEVNSALLSRAQVFVLNALSEQELAQLLERARLLLAPKISLTEEVKEQVLAYADGDARRL
;
A
#
# COMPACT_ATOMS: atom_id res chain seq x y z
N VAL A 1 -3.55 -6.21 -8.31
CA VAL A 1 -3.34 -7.28 -9.32
C VAL A 1 -4.41 -8.38 -9.26
N HIS A 2 -4.99 -8.68 -8.08
CA HIS A 2 -6.03 -9.72 -7.88
C HIS A 2 -7.31 -9.59 -8.74
N ARG A 3 -7.54 -8.45 -9.40
CA ARG A 3 -8.71 -8.25 -10.28
C ARG A 3 -8.49 -8.70 -11.72
N PHE A 4 -7.29 -9.12 -12.07
CA PHE A 4 -6.97 -9.59 -13.41
C PHE A 4 -7.08 -11.10 -13.51
N ASN A 5 -7.82 -11.56 -14.52
CA ASN A 5 -7.83 -12.97 -14.85
C ASN A 5 -6.46 -13.42 -15.39
N LYS A 6 -6.24 -14.73 -15.49
CA LYS A 6 -4.96 -15.30 -15.94
C LYS A 6 -4.49 -14.75 -17.29
N GLY A 7 -5.37 -14.63 -18.28
CA GLY A 7 -4.99 -14.11 -19.60
C GLY A 7 -4.55 -12.64 -19.57
N GLN A 8 -5.20 -11.82 -18.74
CA GLN A 8 -4.79 -10.44 -18.51
C GLN A 8 -3.44 -10.35 -17.79
N GLN A 9 -3.14 -11.28 -16.89
CA GLN A 9 -1.84 -11.34 -16.22
C GLN A 9 -0.73 -11.80 -17.17
N ASP A 10 -0.98 -12.84 -17.97
CA ASP A 10 -0.02 -13.38 -18.95
C ASP A 10 0.37 -12.33 -19.99
N ALA A 11 -0.53 -11.40 -20.32
CA ALA A 11 -0.27 -10.30 -21.27
C ALA A 11 0.87 -9.37 -20.84
N PHE A 12 1.23 -9.32 -19.56
CA PHE A 12 2.36 -8.50 -19.08
C PHE A 12 3.73 -9.17 -19.26
N LEU A 13 3.78 -10.50 -19.36
CA LEU A 13 5.04 -11.27 -19.32
C LEU A 13 6.07 -10.82 -20.36
N PRO A 14 5.75 -10.62 -21.66
CA PRO A 14 6.74 -10.23 -22.65
C PRO A 14 7.42 -8.89 -22.33
N PHE A 15 6.67 -7.97 -21.73
CA PHE A 15 7.16 -6.64 -21.40
C PHE A 15 8.00 -6.62 -20.12
N VAL A 16 7.69 -7.51 -19.17
CA VAL A 16 8.50 -7.73 -17.96
C VAL A 16 9.82 -8.42 -18.33
N GLU A 17 9.76 -9.45 -19.18
CA GLU A 17 10.94 -10.24 -19.58
C GLU A 17 11.92 -9.45 -20.46
N SER A 18 11.39 -8.61 -21.36
CA SER A 18 12.22 -7.71 -22.18
C SER A 18 12.80 -6.53 -21.41
N GLY A 19 12.37 -6.30 -20.16
CA GLY A 19 12.73 -5.14 -19.37
C GLY A 19 12.10 -3.82 -19.85
N LEU A 20 11.11 -3.90 -20.76
CA LEU A 20 10.38 -2.71 -21.23
C LEU A 20 9.61 -2.05 -20.08
N ILE A 21 9.09 -2.85 -19.15
CA ILE A 21 8.41 -2.37 -17.95
C ILE A 21 9.00 -2.99 -16.68
N THR A 22 9.02 -2.22 -15.61
CA THR A 22 9.13 -2.76 -14.24
C THR A 22 7.72 -2.97 -13.70
N PHE A 23 7.35 -4.22 -13.44
CA PHE A 23 6.04 -4.54 -12.90
C PHE A 23 6.02 -4.37 -11.38
N ILE A 24 5.12 -3.52 -10.88
CA ILE A 24 4.85 -3.34 -9.44
C ILE A 24 3.37 -3.65 -9.20
N GLY A 25 3.11 -4.78 -8.54
CA GLY A 25 1.77 -5.21 -8.18
C GLY A 25 1.48 -5.00 -6.69
N ALA A 26 0.31 -4.46 -6.36
CA ALA A 26 -0.21 -4.40 -5.00
C ALA A 26 -1.48 -5.25 -4.86
N THR A 27 -1.64 -5.90 -3.70
CA THR A 27 -2.82 -6.66 -3.31
C THR A 27 -2.90 -6.77 -1.78
N THR A 28 -4.12 -6.81 -1.24
CA THR A 28 -4.41 -7.13 0.17
C THR A 28 -4.60 -8.64 0.38
N GLU A 29 -4.76 -9.39 -0.71
CA GLU A 29 -4.93 -10.84 -0.72
C GLU A 29 -3.59 -11.58 -0.80
N ASN A 30 -3.57 -12.87 -0.48
CA ASN A 30 -2.36 -13.68 -0.58
C ASN A 30 -1.92 -13.82 -2.07
N PRO A 31 -0.70 -13.35 -2.43
CA PRO A 31 -0.25 -13.28 -3.82
C PRO A 31 -0.12 -14.66 -4.47
N SER A 32 0.13 -15.73 -3.71
CA SER A 32 0.26 -17.09 -4.25
C SER A 32 -1.06 -17.64 -4.82
N PHE A 33 -2.21 -17.05 -4.47
CA PHE A 33 -3.52 -17.41 -5.03
C PHE A 33 -3.94 -16.46 -6.15
N GLU A 34 -3.66 -15.17 -6.01
CA GLU A 34 -4.18 -14.12 -6.89
C GLU A 34 -3.27 -13.76 -8.07
N VAL A 35 -2.00 -14.18 -8.03
CA VAL A 35 -1.02 -13.91 -9.07
C VAL A 35 -0.56 -15.22 -9.70
N ASN A 36 -0.51 -15.28 -11.03
CA ASN A 36 -0.02 -16.45 -11.73
C ASN A 36 1.45 -16.74 -11.37
N SER A 37 1.84 -18.02 -11.45
CA SER A 37 3.19 -18.46 -11.10
C SER A 37 4.28 -17.83 -11.98
N ALA A 38 3.96 -17.51 -13.24
CA ALA A 38 4.91 -16.94 -14.19
C ALA A 38 5.34 -15.50 -13.82
N LEU A 39 4.40 -14.65 -13.39
CA LEU A 39 4.71 -13.31 -12.89
C LEU A 39 5.39 -13.39 -11.52
N LEU A 40 4.93 -14.26 -10.63
CA LEU A 40 5.56 -14.46 -9.32
C LEU A 40 7.02 -14.89 -9.44
N SER A 41 7.38 -15.73 -10.41
CA SER A 41 8.78 -16.14 -10.60
C SER A 41 9.69 -15.02 -11.12
N ARG A 42 9.13 -13.87 -11.53
CA ARG A 42 9.85 -12.69 -12.05
C ARG A 42 9.72 -11.49 -11.13
N ALA A 43 8.99 -11.60 -10.02
CA ALA A 43 8.72 -10.53 -9.09
C ALA A 43 9.29 -10.86 -7.71
N GLN A 44 9.73 -9.84 -7.01
CA GLN A 44 10.01 -9.94 -5.57
C GLN A 44 8.72 -9.68 -4.80
N VAL A 45 8.45 -10.52 -3.79
CA VAL A 45 7.28 -10.38 -2.93
C VAL A 45 7.69 -9.71 -1.62
N PHE A 46 7.04 -8.58 -1.32
CA PHE A 46 7.21 -7.86 -0.08
C PHE A 46 5.91 -7.90 0.71
N VAL A 47 6.00 -8.28 1.99
CA VAL A 47 4.89 -8.19 2.93
C VAL A 47 4.94 -6.82 3.59
N LEU A 48 3.89 -6.03 3.41
CA LEU A 48 3.71 -4.76 4.10
C LEU A 48 2.81 -4.98 5.30
N ASN A 49 3.20 -4.43 6.44
CA ASN A 49 2.40 -4.46 7.66
C ASN A 49 1.60 -3.15 7.78
N ALA A 50 0.49 -3.21 8.51
CA ALA A 50 -0.24 -2.02 8.92
C ALA A 50 0.69 -1.10 9.74
N LEU A 51 0.47 0.22 9.63
CA LEU A 51 1.26 1.18 10.38
C LEU A 51 0.97 1.08 11.88
N SER A 52 2.00 1.21 12.69
CA SER A 52 1.86 1.43 14.13
C SER A 52 1.23 2.79 14.42
N GLU A 53 0.65 2.95 15.62
CA GLU A 53 0.14 4.24 16.08
C GLU A 53 1.22 5.33 16.05
N GLN A 54 2.47 4.99 16.38
CA GLN A 54 3.57 5.95 16.33
C GLN A 54 3.87 6.41 14.89
N GLU A 55 3.83 5.51 13.92
CA GLU A 55 4.03 5.83 12.50
C GLU A 55 2.85 6.66 11.95
N LEU A 56 1.61 6.33 12.34
CA LEU A 56 0.44 7.12 12.00
C LEU A 56 0.50 8.53 12.63
N ALA A 57 0.95 8.67 13.87
CA ALA A 57 1.12 9.97 14.52
C ALA A 57 2.12 10.85 13.77
N GLN A 58 3.23 10.27 13.30
CA GLN A 58 4.18 10.98 12.46
C GLN A 58 3.56 11.39 11.11
N LEU A 59 2.76 10.52 10.50
CA LEU A 59 2.09 10.81 9.24
C LEU A 59 1.06 11.94 9.41
N LEU A 60 0.25 11.90 10.48
CA LEU A 60 -0.73 12.93 10.81
C LEU A 60 -0.07 14.29 10.98
N GLU A 61 1.05 14.36 11.69
CA GLU A 61 1.77 15.62 11.89
C GLU A 61 2.36 16.16 10.58
N ARG A 62 2.93 15.29 9.73
CA ARG A 62 3.39 15.69 8.39
C ARG A 62 2.26 16.23 7.53
N ALA A 63 1.10 15.56 7.52
CA ALA A 63 -0.07 15.99 6.78
C ALA A 63 -0.63 17.32 7.30
N ARG A 64 -0.72 17.49 8.63
CA ARG A 64 -1.15 18.72 9.29
C ARG A 64 -0.25 19.89 8.90
N LEU A 65 1.07 19.73 8.96
CA LEU A 65 2.03 20.77 8.59
C LEU A 65 1.90 21.18 7.12
N LEU A 66 1.61 20.23 6.23
CA LEU A 66 1.47 20.48 4.79
C LEU A 66 0.14 21.17 4.44
N LEU A 67 -0.97 20.68 5.00
CA LEU A 67 -2.32 21.06 4.57
C LEU A 67 -2.96 22.12 5.47
N ALA A 68 -2.64 22.10 6.77
CA ALA A 68 -3.28 22.93 7.78
C ALA A 68 -2.32 23.34 8.91
N PRO A 69 -1.20 24.01 8.62
CA PRO A 69 -0.13 24.26 9.60
C PRO A 69 -0.58 25.09 10.81
N LYS A 70 -1.65 25.88 10.66
CA LYS A 70 -2.23 26.72 11.70
C LYS A 70 -3.21 25.98 12.63
N ILE A 71 -3.65 24.78 12.25
CA ILE A 71 -4.55 23.97 13.08
C ILE A 71 -3.71 23.23 14.13
N SER A 72 -4.01 23.44 15.40
CA SER A 72 -3.47 22.63 16.50
C SER A 72 -4.45 21.50 16.83
N LEU A 73 -3.94 20.28 16.94
CA LEU A 73 -4.70 19.13 17.42
C LEU A 73 -4.37 18.92 18.90
N THR A 74 -5.41 18.75 19.73
CA THR A 74 -5.24 18.27 21.10
C THR A 74 -4.82 16.80 21.09
N GLU A 75 -4.20 16.32 22.16
CA GLU A 75 -3.80 14.90 22.26
C GLU A 75 -5.00 13.96 22.17
N GLU A 76 -6.13 14.29 22.79
CA GLU A 76 -7.36 13.49 22.70
C GLU A 76 -7.87 13.33 21.26
N VAL A 77 -7.82 14.41 20.46
CA VAL A 77 -8.23 14.35 19.04
C VAL A 77 -7.23 13.51 18.23
N LYS A 78 -5.94 13.60 18.52
CA LYS A 78 -4.93 12.76 17.86
C LYS A 78 -5.21 11.29 18.15
N GLU A 79 -5.40 10.91 19.42
CA GLU A 79 -5.69 9.53 19.80
C GLU A 79 -6.94 8.98 19.09
N GLN A 80 -8.02 9.76 19.02
CA GLN A 80 -9.25 9.36 18.32
C GLN A 80 -9.02 9.16 16.81
N VAL A 81 -8.26 10.05 16.17
CA VAL A 81 -7.95 9.97 14.73
C VAL A 81 -7.06 8.76 14.44
N LEU A 82 -6.06 8.50 15.27
CA LEU A 82 -5.17 7.34 15.13
C LEU A 82 -5.93 6.02 15.31
N ALA A 83 -6.80 5.95 16.32
CA ALA A 83 -7.66 4.78 16.56
C ALA A 83 -8.64 4.54 15.40
N TYR A 84 -9.16 5.60 14.78
CA TYR A 84 -10.03 5.49 13.60
C TYR A 84 -9.29 4.96 12.36
N ALA A 85 -8.03 5.36 12.18
CA ALA A 85 -7.23 4.93 11.05
C ALA A 85 -6.84 3.45 11.11
N ASP A 86 -6.66 2.88 12.30
CA ASP A 86 -6.39 1.45 12.53
C ASP A 86 -5.29 0.89 11.61
N GLY A 87 -4.18 1.62 11.55
CA GLY A 87 -3.01 1.28 10.72
C GLY A 87 -3.13 1.60 9.22
N ASP A 88 -4.28 2.11 8.75
CA ASP A 88 -4.51 2.52 7.36
C ASP A 88 -4.22 4.02 7.15
N ALA A 89 -3.08 4.32 6.54
CA ALA A 89 -2.65 5.67 6.17
C ALA A 89 -3.61 6.42 5.24
N ARG A 90 -4.47 5.72 4.49
CA ARG A 90 -5.44 6.35 3.59
C ARG A 90 -6.69 6.82 4.33
N ARG A 91 -7.04 6.14 5.43
CA ARG A 91 -8.18 6.50 6.29
C ARG A 91 -7.84 7.62 7.27
N LEU A 92 -6.57 7.73 7.66
CA LEU A 92 -6.02 8.82 8.47
C LEU A 92 -6.19 10.18 7.79
#